data_AF-A0A1Q5QW58-F1
#
_entry.id   AF-A0A1Q5QW58-F1
#
_cell.length_a   1.000
_cell.length_b   1.000
_cell.length_c   1.000
_cell.angle_alpha   90.00
_cell.angle_beta   90.00
_cell.angle_gamma   90.00
#
_symmetry.space_group_name_H-M   'P 1'
#
loop_
_entity.id
_entity.type
_entity.pdbx_description
1 polymer ?
#
loop_
_entity_poly.entity_id
_entity_poly.type
_entity_poly.pdbx_seq_one_letter_code
_entity_poly.pdbx_strand_id
1 'polypeptide(L)'
;MARKASRSIRATFADARQDIAAKQEVFDPAPREARDGIEAGMWDGAPFDKLPPACPVVPLGVQGKLSFFIDALGQFMSFDGMKPADLISLFRTTPNYTYWAWPRKKLTSTDHDT
;
A
#
# COMPACT_ATOMS: atom_id res chain seq x y z
N MET A 1 27.76 35.13 21.31
CA MET A 1 27.55 34.18 20.19
C MET A 1 26.34 33.23 20.34
N ALA A 2 25.50 33.33 21.38
CA ALA A 2 24.42 32.34 21.65
C ALA A 2 23.14 32.47 20.80
N ARG A 3 22.84 33.65 20.22
CA ARG A 3 21.57 33.90 19.49
C ARG A 3 21.46 33.23 18.11
N LYS A 4 22.58 32.84 17.49
CA LYS A 4 22.59 32.27 16.13
C LYS A 4 22.24 30.77 16.14
N ALA A 5 22.69 30.04 17.17
CA ALA A 5 22.42 28.61 17.34
C ALA A 5 20.93 28.31 17.63
N SER A 6 20.29 29.11 18.50
CA SER A 6 18.87 28.92 18.83
C SER A 6 17.92 29.22 17.67
N ARG A 7 18.31 30.10 16.75
CA ARG A 7 17.54 30.40 15.53
C ARG A 7 17.62 29.28 14.50
N SER A 8 18.79 28.64 14.39
CA SER A 8 19.02 27.46 13.53
C SER A 8 18.15 26.28 13.98
N ILE A 9 18.13 25.97 15.27
CA ILE A 9 17.32 24.87 15.83
C ILE A 9 15.82 25.09 15.59
N ARG A 10 15.35 26.33 15.75
CA ARG A 10 13.93 26.68 15.49
C ARG A 10 13.55 26.54 14.02
N ALA A 11 14.45 26.89 13.10
CA ALA A 11 14.21 26.71 11.67
C ALA A 11 14.12 25.22 11.31
N THR A 12 15.11 24.42 11.70
CA THR A 12 15.09 22.96 11.46
C THR A 12 13.85 22.29 12.04
N PHE A 13 13.41 22.72 13.23
CA PHE A 13 12.19 22.18 13.84
C PHE A 13 10.90 22.64 13.14
N ALA A 14 10.88 23.85 12.59
CA ALA A 14 9.75 24.34 11.80
C ALA A 14 9.64 23.57 10.47
N ASP A 15 10.78 23.35 9.79
CA ASP A 15 10.85 22.57 8.56
C ASP A 15 10.40 21.12 8.82
N ALA A 16 10.91 20.47 9.88
CA ALA A 16 10.50 19.12 10.26
C ALA A 16 9.00 19.04 10.60
N ARG A 17 8.40 20.10 11.17
CA ARG A 17 6.95 20.15 11.41
C ARG A 17 6.15 20.32 10.13
N GLN A 18 6.65 21.07 9.15
CA GLN A 18 6.04 21.17 7.84
C GLN A 18 6.10 19.84 7.08
N ASP A 19 7.22 19.12 7.15
CA ASP A 19 7.36 17.78 6.56
C ASP A 19 6.40 16.77 7.20
N ILE A 20 6.22 16.83 8.52
CA ILE A 20 5.25 15.99 9.23
C ILE A 20 3.82 16.39 8.88
N ALA A 21 3.52 17.68 8.74
CA ALA A 21 2.19 18.14 8.34
C ALA A 21 1.87 17.84 6.86
N ALA A 22 2.90 17.75 6.01
CA ALA A 22 2.79 17.32 4.62
C ALA A 22 2.65 15.80 4.49
N LYS A 23 2.92 15.02 5.53
CA LYS A 23 2.56 13.59 5.54
C LYS A 23 1.05 13.47 5.53
N GLN A 24 0.55 13.09 4.37
CA GLN A 24 -0.85 12.76 4.13
C GLN A 24 -1.32 11.76 5.19
N GLU A 25 -2.48 12.03 5.81
CA GLU A 25 -3.09 11.09 6.74
C GLU A 25 -3.22 9.73 6.04
N VAL A 26 -2.69 8.70 6.70
CA VAL A 26 -2.72 7.34 6.17
C VAL A 26 -4.16 6.84 6.26
N PHE A 27 -4.85 6.86 5.12
CA PHE A 27 -6.22 6.40 4.98
C PHE A 27 -6.23 4.92 4.57
N ASP A 28 -6.52 4.02 5.53
CA ASP A 28 -6.62 2.58 5.29
C ASP A 28 -8.00 2.02 5.69
N PRO A 29 -9.02 2.13 4.80
CA PRO A 29 -10.38 1.63 5.06
C PRO A 29 -10.41 0.15 5.41
N ALA A 30 -11.46 -0.28 6.11
CA ALA A 30 -11.58 -1.68 6.50
C ALA A 30 -11.62 -2.61 5.26
N PRO A 31 -11.13 -3.86 5.34
CA PRO A 31 -11.01 -4.76 4.19
C PRO A 31 -12.28 -5.02 3.35
N ARG A 32 -13.46 -4.91 3.95
CA ARG A 32 -14.75 -5.19 3.30
C ARG A 32 -15.52 -3.94 2.92
N GLU A 33 -14.99 -2.77 3.25
CA GLU A 33 -15.62 -1.50 2.94
C GLU A 33 -15.51 -1.23 1.43
N ALA A 34 -16.59 -0.74 0.83
CA ALA A 34 -16.57 -0.37 -0.58
C ALA A 34 -15.63 0.82 -0.79
N ARG A 35 -14.83 0.78 -1.86
CA ARG A 35 -13.90 1.86 -2.22
C ARG A 35 -14.31 2.42 -3.56
N ASP A 36 -14.59 3.71 -3.64
CA ASP A 36 -15.10 4.37 -4.84
C ASP A 36 -16.34 3.68 -5.44
N GLY A 37 -17.21 3.13 -4.57
CA GLY A 37 -18.42 2.39 -4.97
C GLY A 37 -18.17 0.95 -5.42
N ILE A 38 -16.93 0.46 -5.34
CA ILE A 38 -16.54 -0.89 -5.75
C ILE A 38 -16.46 -1.80 -4.52
N GLU A 39 -17.18 -2.92 -4.56
CA GLU A 39 -17.12 -3.96 -3.52
C GLU A 39 -15.78 -4.71 -3.52
N ALA A 40 -15.41 -5.24 -2.36
CA ALA A 40 -14.16 -5.99 -2.20
C ALA A 40 -14.06 -7.14 -3.20
N GLY A 41 -12.97 -7.18 -3.97
CA GLY A 41 -12.71 -8.19 -5.00
C GLY A 41 -13.54 -8.06 -6.28
N MET A 42 -14.38 -7.03 -6.41
CA MET A 42 -15.28 -6.82 -7.55
C MET A 42 -14.82 -5.64 -8.44
N TRP A 43 -13.52 -5.38 -8.48
CA TRP A 43 -12.92 -4.38 -9.35
C TRP A 43 -12.73 -4.92 -10.77
N ASP A 44 -12.71 -4.01 -11.75
CA ASP A 44 -12.61 -4.37 -13.17
C ASP A 44 -11.27 -5.06 -13.49
N GLY A 45 -11.31 -6.27 -14.08
CA GLY A 45 -10.13 -7.10 -14.35
C GLY A 45 -9.63 -7.93 -13.15
N ALA A 46 -10.43 -8.06 -12.09
CA ALA A 46 -10.12 -8.98 -11.00
C ALA A 46 -10.09 -10.45 -11.46
N PRO A 47 -9.16 -11.28 -10.98
CA PRO A 47 -8.14 -10.97 -9.96
C PRO A 47 -6.77 -10.58 -10.51
N PHE A 48 -6.50 -10.77 -11.81
CA PHE A 48 -5.15 -10.76 -12.36
C PHE A 48 -5.01 -10.13 -13.75
N ASP A 49 -6.08 -9.60 -14.34
CA ASP A 49 -6.00 -9.00 -15.68
C ASP A 49 -5.30 -7.63 -15.65
N LYS A 50 -5.48 -6.86 -14.57
CA LYS A 50 -4.78 -5.59 -14.31
C LYS A 50 -4.65 -5.31 -12.81
N LEU A 51 -4.04 -4.18 -12.45
CA LEU A 51 -4.01 -3.73 -11.06
C LEU A 51 -5.38 -3.16 -10.65
N PRO A 52 -5.79 -3.35 -9.39
CA PRO A 52 -6.99 -2.70 -8.87
C PRO A 52 -6.85 -1.17 -8.90
N PRO A 53 -7.97 -0.43 -8.91
CA PRO A 53 -7.96 1.02 -9.03
C PRO A 53 -7.23 1.69 -7.86
N ALA A 54 -6.50 2.77 -8.14
CA ALA A 54 -5.72 3.51 -7.16
C ALA A 54 -4.78 2.64 -6.30
N CYS A 55 -4.17 1.61 -6.91
CA CYS A 55 -3.22 0.75 -6.22
C CYS A 55 -2.03 1.58 -5.68
N PRO A 56 -1.78 1.56 -4.35
CA PRO A 56 -0.74 2.38 -3.72
C PRO A 56 0.67 1.88 -4.05
N VAL A 57 0.80 0.65 -4.56
CA VAL A 57 2.06 0.04 -4.97
C VAL A 57 2.15 0.06 -6.50
N VAL A 58 3.31 0.43 -7.02
CA VAL A 58 3.57 0.49 -8.46
C VAL A 58 4.61 -0.56 -8.85
N PRO A 59 4.23 -1.63 -9.58
CA PRO A 59 5.20 -2.55 -10.16
C PRO A 59 5.98 -1.88 -11.29
N LEU A 60 7.29 -2.00 -11.27
CA LEU A 60 8.18 -1.43 -12.28
C LEU A 60 8.62 -2.46 -13.32
N GLY A 61 8.67 -3.73 -12.94
CA GLY A 61 9.03 -4.84 -13.83
C GLY A 61 9.80 -5.94 -13.12
N VAL A 62 10.35 -6.85 -13.92
CA VAL A 62 11.09 -8.03 -13.47
C VAL A 62 12.37 -8.16 -14.28
N GLN A 63 13.49 -8.47 -13.62
CA GLN A 63 14.75 -8.84 -14.26
C GLN A 63 15.22 -10.18 -13.69
N GLY A 64 15.04 -11.25 -14.47
CA GLY A 64 15.33 -12.61 -13.99
C GLY A 64 14.41 -13.00 -12.83
N LYS A 65 14.99 -13.24 -11.64
CA LYS A 65 14.23 -13.54 -10.41
C LYS A 65 13.92 -12.31 -9.55
N LEU A 66 14.49 -11.16 -9.91
CA LEU A 66 14.35 -9.92 -9.16
C LEU A 66 13.13 -9.15 -9.66
N SER A 67 12.20 -8.85 -8.75
CA SER A 67 11.01 -8.04 -9.04
C SER A 67 11.15 -6.67 -8.39
N PHE A 68 10.77 -5.60 -9.11
CA PHE A 68 10.96 -4.22 -8.68
C PHE A 68 9.64 -3.48 -8.51
N PHE A 69 9.53 -2.69 -7.44
CA PHE A 69 8.32 -1.98 -7.07
C PHE A 69 8.65 -0.61 -6.46
N ILE A 70 7.70 0.31 -6.55
CA ILE A 70 7.57 1.43 -5.61
C ILE A 70 6.52 1.03 -4.57
N ASP A 71 6.89 1.04 -3.29
CA ASP A 71 5.98 0.70 -2.20
C ASP A 71 4.95 1.82 -1.93
N ALA A 72 4.02 1.56 -1.01
CA ALA A 72 2.98 2.52 -0.63
C ALA A 72 3.52 3.79 0.10
N LEU A 73 4.82 3.84 0.42
CA LEU A 73 5.52 5.01 0.95
C LEU A 73 6.30 5.77 -0.13
N GLY A 74 6.29 5.29 -1.38
CA GLY A 74 7.08 5.88 -2.47
C GLY A 74 8.54 5.41 -2.52
N GLN A 75 8.90 4.36 -1.77
CA GLN A 75 10.26 3.82 -1.72
C GLN A 75 10.48 2.76 -2.79
N PHE A 76 11.66 2.76 -3.39
CA PHE A 76 12.08 1.70 -4.30
C PHE A 76 12.40 0.42 -3.53
N MET A 77 11.74 -0.68 -3.89
CA MET A 77 11.95 -2.00 -3.31
C MET A 77 12.24 -3.05 -4.39
N SER A 78 13.12 -4.00 -4.06
CA SER A 78 13.44 -5.14 -4.94
C SER A 78 13.41 -6.44 -4.16
N PHE A 79 12.81 -7.49 -4.74
CA PHE A 79 12.69 -8.80 -4.10
C PHE A 79 13.18 -9.92 -5.03
N ASP A 80 14.08 -10.77 -4.51
CA ASP A 80 14.44 -12.04 -5.15
C ASP A 80 13.53 -13.13 -4.59
N GLY A 81 12.57 -13.60 -5.40
CA GLY A 81 11.59 -14.60 -4.99
C GLY A 81 10.64 -14.10 -3.89
N MET A 82 9.66 -13.29 -4.28
CA MET A 82 8.70 -12.65 -3.37
C MET A 82 7.93 -13.65 -2.49
N LYS A 83 7.90 -13.40 -1.19
CA LYS A 83 7.10 -14.17 -0.21
C LYS A 83 5.84 -13.39 0.20
N PRO A 84 4.82 -14.05 0.78
CA PRO A 84 3.61 -13.36 1.24
C PRO A 84 3.88 -12.22 2.24
N ALA A 85 4.89 -12.35 3.11
CA ALA A 85 5.27 -11.29 4.05
C ALA A 85 5.85 -10.05 3.34
N ASP A 86 6.54 -10.24 2.22
CA ASP A 86 7.09 -9.17 1.40
C ASP A 86 5.98 -8.38 0.71
N LEU A 87 4.91 -9.05 0.30
CA LEU A 87 3.72 -8.40 -0.25
C LEU A 87 3.10 -7.46 0.80
N ILE A 88 2.92 -7.91 2.04
CA ILE A 88 2.43 -7.04 3.12
C ILE A 88 3.40 -5.88 3.38
N SER A 89 4.71 -6.10 3.22
CA SER A 89 5.72 -5.04 3.33
C SER A 89 5.54 -3.93 2.28
N LEU A 90 5.08 -4.25 1.07
CA LEU A 90 4.84 -3.25 0.03
C LEU A 90 3.65 -2.33 0.37
N PHE A 91 2.64 -2.88 1.04
CA PHE A 91 1.41 -2.16 1.42
C PHE A 91 1.43 -1.69 2.88
N ARG A 92 2.61 -1.46 3.49
CA ARG A 92 2.75 -1.16 4.93
C ARG A 92 1.81 -0.07 5.47
N THR A 93 1.54 0.96 4.69
CA THR A 93 0.63 2.05 5.07
C THR A 93 -0.84 1.72 4.85
N THR A 94 -1.14 0.80 3.94
CA THR A 94 -2.50 0.46 3.53
C THR A 94 -2.71 -1.06 3.44
N PRO A 95 -2.41 -1.83 4.51
CA PRO A 95 -2.49 -3.28 4.46
C PRO A 95 -3.90 -3.77 4.14
N ASN A 96 -4.96 -3.06 4.56
CA ASN A 96 -6.32 -3.45 4.24
C ASN A 96 -6.66 -3.36 2.75
N TYR A 97 -5.90 -2.59 1.96
CA TYR A 97 -6.02 -2.58 0.51
C TYR A 97 -5.84 -3.98 -0.09
N THR A 98 -4.84 -4.74 0.36
CA THR A 98 -4.60 -6.10 -0.15
C THR A 98 -5.75 -7.04 0.13
N TYR A 99 -6.34 -6.96 1.32
CA TYR A 99 -7.49 -7.77 1.72
C TYR A 99 -8.78 -7.36 1.01
N TRP A 100 -8.91 -6.08 0.64
CA TRP A 100 -10.02 -5.57 -0.16
C TRP A 100 -9.90 -5.97 -1.63
N ALA A 101 -8.71 -5.84 -2.22
CA ALA A 101 -8.46 -6.14 -3.62
C ALA A 101 -8.52 -7.65 -3.89
N TRP A 102 -7.95 -8.46 -3.01
CA TRP A 102 -7.90 -9.92 -3.14
C TRP A 102 -8.45 -10.61 -1.88
N PRO A 103 -9.76 -10.52 -1.61
CA PRO A 103 -10.36 -11.12 -0.44
C PRO A 103 -10.32 -12.66 -0.52
N ARG A 104 -10.07 -13.31 0.62
CA ARG A 104 -10.21 -14.77 0.72
C ARG A 104 -11.69 -15.13 0.52
N LYS A 105 -12.01 -15.80 -0.57
CA LYS A 105 -13.32 -16.44 -0.75
C LYS A 105 -13.46 -17.53 0.31
N LYS A 106 -14.54 -17.50 1.09
CA LYS A 106 -14.92 -18.69 1.88
C LYS A 106 -15.36 -19.74 0.87
N LEU A 107 -14.75 -20.94 0.88
CA LEU A 107 -15.34 -22.08 0.19
C LEU A 107 -16.72 -22.29 0.82
N THR A 108 -17.79 -21.95 0.12
CA THR A 108 -19.10 -22.51 0.40
C THR A 108 -19.08 -23.90 -0.20
N SER A 109 -19.01 -24.93 0.65
CA SER A 109 -19.39 -26.29 0.25
C SER A 109 -20.89 -26.24 -0.06
N THR A 110 -21.23 -25.87 -1.29
CA THR A 110 -22.57 -26.10 -1.81
C THR A 110 -22.57 -27.54 -2.30
N ASP A 111 -22.82 -28.46 -1.36
CA ASP A 111 -23.16 -29.83 -1.69
C ASP A 111 -24.42 -29.78 -2.56
N HIS A 112 -24.26 -30.19 -3.81
CA HIS A 112 -25.34 -30.39 -4.76
C HIS A 112 -25.91 -31.78 -4.50
N ASP A 113 -26.83 -31.88 -3.54
CA ASP A 113 -27.59 -33.11 -3.29
C ASP A 113 -28.72 -33.18 -4.33
N THR A 114 -28.59 -34.11 -5.28
CA THR A 114 -29.66 -34.59 -6.19
C THR A 114 -30.07 -35.98 -5.79
#